data_AF-A0AA39TGV1-F1
#
_entry.id   AF-A0AA39TGV1-F1
#
_cell.length_a   1.000
_cell.length_b   1.000
_cell.length_c   1.000
_cell.angle_alpha   90.00
_cell.angle_beta   90.00
_cell.angle_gamma   90.00
#
_symmetry.space_group_name_H-M   'P 1'
#
loop_
_entity.id
_entity.type
_entity.pdbx_description
1 polymer ?
#
loop_
_entity_poly.entity_id
_entity_poly.type
_entity_poly.pdbx_seq_one_letter_code
_entity_poly.pdbx_strand_id
1 'polypeptide(L)'
;QTVTRPILARVYSIQQGRRWVEIPTLDNGNNRDPMCTHALDGPWTQPHEHDCELKIIHGRRSDTFRIFCKNHVLLGENNTVKAIVGEEYRWRGSIVVMRAGKAGKKWVVNMRGRRDATLAD
;
A
#
# COMPACT_ATOMS: atom_id res chain seq x y z
N GLN A 1 -25.07 6.91 -1.84
CA GLN A 1 -24.41 7.80 -0.85
C GLN A 1 -22.96 7.39 -0.78
N THR A 2 -22.02 8.30 -1.04
CA THR A 2 -20.59 8.03 -0.86
C THR A 2 -20.27 8.19 0.63
N VAL A 3 -19.67 7.18 1.24
CA VAL A 3 -19.29 7.20 2.66
C VAL A 3 -17.79 6.96 2.76
N THR A 4 -17.13 7.71 3.63
CA THR A 4 -15.72 7.46 3.93
C THR A 4 -15.60 6.33 4.94
N ARG A 5 -14.88 5.26 4.60
CA ARG A 5 -14.58 4.15 5.51
C ARG A 5 -13.07 3.95 5.63
N PRO A 6 -12.50 3.94 6.86
CA PRO A 6 -11.09 3.62 7.02
C PRO A 6 -10.83 2.14 6.70
N ILE A 7 -9.76 1.87 5.98
CA ILE A 7 -9.26 0.52 5.70
C ILE A 7 -7.82 0.42 6.18
N LEU A 8 -7.55 -0.60 7.00
CA LEU A 8 -6.22 -0.85 7.54
C LEU A 8 -5.27 -1.32 6.43
N ALA A 9 -4.17 -0.58 6.26
CA ALA A 9 -3.12 -0.80 5.28
C ALA A 9 -1.75 -0.94 5.96
N ARG A 10 -0.81 -1.56 5.24
CA ARG A 10 0.60 -1.60 5.62
C ARG A 10 1.34 -0.49 4.89
N VAL A 11 2.11 0.33 5.59
CA VAL A 11 2.86 1.45 5.00
C VAL A 11 4.34 1.28 5.31
N TYR A 12 5.17 1.53 4.30
CA TYR A 12 6.62 1.63 4.36
C TYR A 12 6.97 3.08 4.03
N SER A 13 7.11 3.91 5.05
CA SER A 13 7.39 5.34 4.89
C SER A 13 8.87 5.64 5.09
N ILE A 14 9.35 6.74 4.49
CA ILE A 14 10.73 7.22 4.71
C ILE A 14 10.87 7.70 6.15
N GLN A 15 9.88 8.45 6.65
CA GLN A 15 10.00 9.15 7.93
C GLN A 15 9.67 8.28 9.14
N GLN A 16 8.66 7.41 9.02
CA GLN A 16 8.07 6.69 10.16
C GLN A 16 8.23 5.18 10.04
N GLY A 17 8.98 4.73 9.02
CA GLY A 17 9.28 3.33 8.76
C GLY A 17 8.04 2.49 8.43
N ARG A 18 8.10 1.21 8.83
CA ARG A 18 7.05 0.21 8.63
C ARG A 18 5.96 0.29 9.69
N ARG A 19 4.69 0.45 9.30
CA ARG A 19 3.57 0.50 10.26
C ARG A 19 2.23 0.15 9.64
N TRP A 20 1.22 0.03 10.50
CA TRP A 20 -0.18 -0.01 10.10
C TRP A 20 -0.76 1.40 10.06
N VAL A 21 -1.58 1.70 9.05
CA VAL A 21 -2.27 3.00 8.91
C VAL A 21 -3.68 2.75 8.42
N GLU A 22 -4.64 3.50 8.95
CA GLU A 22 -5.99 3.55 8.40
C GLU A 22 -6.04 4.51 7.21
N ILE A 23 -6.37 3.98 6.04
CA ILE A 23 -6.50 4.76 4.81
C ILE A 23 -7.99 5.06 4.58
N PRO A 24 -8.40 6.33 4.50
CA PRO A 24 -9.75 6.69 4.11
C PRO A 24 -10.07 6.12 2.72
N THR A 25 -11.23 5.48 2.58
CA THR A 25 -11.71 4.98 1.28
C THR A 25 -13.05 5.60 0.94
N LEU A 26 -13.20 6.03 -0.31
CA LEU A 26 -14.48 6.46 -0.86
C LEU A 26 -15.28 5.20 -1.24
N ASP A 27 -16.29 4.88 -0.43
CA ASP A 27 -17.18 3.73 -0.66
C ASP A 27 -18.46 4.20 -1.35
N ASN A 28 -18.68 3.77 -2.59
CA ASN A 28 -19.92 4.03 -3.35
C ASN A 28 -20.83 2.80 -3.43
N GLY A 29 -20.56 1.75 -2.66
CA GLY A 29 -21.28 0.47 -2.66
C GLY A 29 -20.71 -0.57 -3.65
N ASN A 30 -20.11 -0.11 -4.75
CA ASN A 30 -19.55 -0.98 -5.78
C ASN A 30 -18.00 -0.99 -5.77
N ASN A 31 -17.39 0.16 -5.46
CA ASN A 31 -15.97 0.36 -5.35
C ASN A 31 -15.61 0.98 -3.99
N ARG A 32 -14.38 0.71 -3.57
CA ARG A 32 -13.73 1.40 -2.44
C ARG A 32 -12.39 1.89 -2.94
N ASP A 33 -12.33 3.17 -3.23
CA ASP A 33 -11.14 3.82 -3.78
C ASP A 33 -10.35 4.46 -2.63
N PRO A 34 -9.12 3.98 -2.35
CA PRO A 34 -8.32 4.48 -1.24
C PRO A 34 -7.68 5.83 -1.56
N MET A 35 -7.72 6.72 -0.58
CA MET A 35 -7.08 8.04 -0.64
C MET A 35 -5.67 7.95 -0.04
N CYS A 36 -4.73 7.39 -0.80
CA CYS A 36 -3.36 7.10 -0.33
C CYS A 36 -2.46 8.34 -0.21
N THR A 37 -2.85 9.48 -0.78
CA THR A 37 -2.03 10.70 -0.85
C THR A 37 -1.47 11.15 0.49
N HIS A 38 -2.27 11.06 1.54
CA HIS A 38 -1.86 11.47 2.89
C HIS A 38 -0.92 10.47 3.59
N ALA A 39 -0.89 9.22 3.13
CA ALA A 39 -0.02 8.19 3.66
C ALA A 39 1.32 8.07 2.91
N LEU A 40 1.43 8.72 1.75
CA LEU A 40 2.63 8.73 0.91
C LEU A 40 3.43 10.02 1.15
N ASP A 41 4.76 9.88 1.25
CA ASP A 41 5.64 11.02 1.48
C ASP A 41 5.72 11.92 0.23
N GLY A 42 5.92 13.23 0.45
CA GLY A 42 6.12 14.21 -0.63
C GLY A 42 4.92 14.40 -1.58
N PRO A 43 3.69 14.69 -1.09
CA PRO A 43 2.56 15.08 -1.93
C PRO A 43 2.89 16.27 -2.85
N TRP A 44 3.74 17.18 -2.40
CA TRP A 44 4.19 18.35 -3.15
C TRP A 44 5.37 18.08 -4.08
N THR A 45 6.10 16.98 -3.89
CA THR A 45 7.31 16.63 -4.65
C THR A 45 6.98 15.83 -5.90
N GLN A 46 6.03 14.90 -5.79
CA GLN A 46 5.55 14.10 -6.92
C GLN A 46 4.01 14.11 -6.89
N PRO A 47 3.36 14.73 -7.89
CA PRO A 47 1.91 14.92 -7.88
C PRO A 47 1.14 13.63 -8.16
N HIS A 48 1.77 12.66 -8.85
CA HIS A 48 1.12 11.42 -9.23
C HIS A 48 1.53 10.27 -8.33
N GLU A 49 0.53 9.46 -7.98
CA GLU A 49 0.71 8.18 -7.32
C GLU A 49 0.74 7.08 -8.38
N HIS A 50 1.66 6.14 -8.23
CA HIS A 50 1.67 4.93 -9.05
C HIS A 50 0.94 3.84 -8.29
N ASP A 51 0.16 3.02 -8.99
CA ASP A 51 -0.45 1.84 -8.41
C ASP A 51 -0.28 0.59 -9.27
N CYS A 52 -0.21 -0.57 -8.62
CA CYS A 52 -0.22 -1.85 -9.28
C CYS A 52 -0.96 -2.89 -8.45
N GLU A 53 -1.34 -4.01 -9.09
CA GLU A 53 -1.94 -5.16 -8.42
C GLU A 53 -0.95 -6.33 -8.45
N LEU A 54 -0.70 -6.92 -7.28
CA LEU A 54 0.17 -8.08 -7.13
C LEU A 54 -0.63 -9.26 -6.58
N LYS A 55 -0.52 -10.42 -7.22
CA LYS A 55 -1.13 -11.67 -6.77
C LYS A 55 -0.07 -12.66 -6.32
N ILE A 56 -0.12 -13.04 -5.05
CA ILE A 56 0.76 -14.04 -4.46
C ILE A 56 0.04 -15.39 -4.44
N ILE A 57 0.66 -16.42 -5.00
CA ILE A 57 0.12 -17.78 -5.08
C ILE A 57 0.83 -18.66 -4.04
N HIS A 58 0.06 -19.34 -3.18
CA HIS A 58 0.57 -20.28 -2.18
C HIS A 58 -0.25 -21.58 -2.22
N GLY A 59 0.29 -22.57 -2.92
CA GLY A 59 -0.39 -23.83 -3.20
C GLY A 59 -1.71 -23.59 -3.95
N ARG A 60 -2.83 -24.02 -3.35
CA ARG A 60 -4.18 -23.86 -3.94
C ARG A 60 -4.84 -22.51 -3.61
N ARG A 61 -4.18 -21.63 -2.88
CA ARG A 61 -4.72 -20.34 -2.45
C ARG A 61 -3.96 -19.22 -3.12
N SER A 62 -4.62 -18.07 -3.27
CA SER A 62 -3.97 -16.84 -3.71
C SER A 62 -4.48 -15.66 -2.90
N ASP A 63 -3.60 -14.68 -2.73
CA ASP A 63 -3.89 -13.41 -2.08
C ASP A 63 -3.47 -12.28 -3.01
N THR A 64 -4.37 -11.32 -3.21
CA THR A 64 -4.14 -10.17 -4.08
C THR A 64 -3.99 -8.91 -3.23
N PHE A 65 -3.02 -8.08 -3.60
CA PHE A 65 -2.70 -6.82 -2.95
C PHE A 65 -2.69 -5.70 -3.99
N ARG A 66 -3.17 -4.51 -3.60
CA ARG A 66 -2.96 -3.27 -4.33
C ARG A 66 -1.83 -2.52 -3.66
N ILE A 67 -0.85 -2.14 -4.47
CA ILE A 67 0.34 -1.45 -4.03
C ILE A 67 0.26 -0.04 -4.61
N PHE A 68 0.35 0.97 -3.75
CA PHE A 68 0.43 2.37 -4.14
C PHE A 68 1.79 2.88 -3.73
N CYS A 69 2.47 3.62 -4.59
CA CYS A 69 3.82 4.08 -4.26
C CYS A 69 4.17 5.41 -4.91
N LYS A 70 5.17 6.03 -4.30
CA LYS A 70 5.94 7.13 -4.90
C LYS A 70 7.38 6.71 -5.03
N ASN A 71 7.97 7.06 -6.16
CA ASN A 71 9.37 6.85 -6.43
C ASN A 71 9.92 8.06 -7.18
N HIS A 72 10.77 8.85 -6.51
CA HIS A 72 11.33 10.06 -7.11
C HIS A 72 12.69 10.42 -6.51
N VAL A 73 13.58 10.97 -7.34
CA VAL A 73 14.96 11.34 -6.95
C VAL A 73 15.02 12.41 -5.86
N LEU A 74 13.97 13.22 -5.69
CA LEU A 74 13.89 14.24 -4.63
C LEU A 74 13.30 13.69 -3.32
N LEU A 75 12.80 12.46 -3.30
CA LEU A 75 12.36 11.79 -2.08
C LEU A 75 13.54 11.07 -1.42
N GLY A 76 13.53 11.00 -0.09
CA GLY A 76 14.56 10.30 0.67
C GLY A 76 14.57 8.78 0.41
N GLU A 77 15.70 8.13 0.68
CA GLU A 77 15.79 6.67 0.61
C GLU A 77 14.96 6.01 1.72
N ASN A 78 14.23 4.97 1.36
CA ASN A 78 13.38 4.23 2.28
C ASN A 78 14.19 3.09 2.92
N ASN A 79 14.81 3.38 4.06
CA ASN A 79 15.61 2.41 4.82
C ASN A 79 14.81 1.17 5.25
N THR A 80 13.49 1.30 5.38
CA THR A 80 12.64 0.14 5.71
C THR A 80 12.58 -0.84 4.55
N VAL A 81 12.37 -0.34 3.32
CA VAL A 81 12.40 -1.19 2.13
C VAL A 81 13.77 -1.82 1.98
N LYS A 82 14.85 -1.02 2.10
CA LYS A 82 16.24 -1.51 2.05
C LYS A 82 16.49 -2.66 3.05
N ALA A 83 15.99 -2.54 4.28
CA ALA A 83 16.14 -3.57 5.31
C ALA A 83 15.38 -4.88 5.01
N ILE A 84 14.36 -4.84 4.16
CA ILE A 84 13.56 -6.01 3.77
C ILE A 84 14.15 -6.68 2.54
N VAL A 85 14.48 -5.89 1.50
CA VAL A 85 14.87 -6.44 0.19
C VAL A 85 16.38 -6.59 0.01
N GLY A 86 17.21 -5.93 0.82
CA GLY A 86 18.67 -5.95 0.70
C GLY A 86 19.28 -4.57 0.43
N GLU A 87 20.57 -4.42 0.73
CA GLU A 87 21.27 -3.13 0.64
C GLU A 87 21.53 -2.64 -0.80
N GLU A 88 21.53 -3.58 -1.75
CA GLU A 88 21.73 -3.34 -3.17
C GLU A 88 20.51 -2.63 -3.80
N TYR A 89 19.33 -2.75 -3.20
CA TYR A 89 18.10 -2.15 -3.70
C TYR A 89 17.86 -0.78 -3.04
N ARG A 90 17.74 0.25 -3.88
CA ARG A 90 17.48 1.62 -3.44
C ARG A 90 16.09 2.05 -3.88
N TRP A 91 15.18 2.19 -2.92
CA TRP A 91 13.86 2.76 -3.14
C TRP A 91 13.78 4.17 -2.54
N ARG A 92 13.25 5.15 -3.29
CA ARG A 92 13.13 6.55 -2.84
C ARG A 92 11.67 7.01 -2.82
N GLY A 93 11.03 6.91 -1.66
CA GLY A 93 9.62 7.24 -1.49
C GLY A 93 8.90 6.24 -0.60
N SER A 94 7.60 6.46 -0.40
CA SER A 94 6.76 5.57 0.40
C SER A 94 6.05 4.53 -0.45
N ILE A 95 5.73 3.41 0.18
CA ILE A 95 4.91 2.34 -0.38
C ILE A 95 3.75 2.09 0.59
N VAL A 96 2.54 1.99 0.07
CA VAL A 96 1.33 1.56 0.78
C VAL A 96 0.88 0.25 0.15
N VAL A 97 0.72 -0.78 0.97
CA VAL A 97 0.21 -2.09 0.57
C VAL A 97 -1.15 -2.31 1.24
N MET A 98 -2.16 -2.55 0.40
CA MET A 98 -3.53 -2.83 0.83
C MET A 98 -3.97 -4.17 0.29
N ARG A 99 -4.85 -4.86 1.03
CA ARG A 99 -5.42 -6.10 0.52
C ARG A 99 -6.52 -5.81 -0.48
N ALA A 100 -6.49 -6.49 -1.63
CA ALA A 100 -7.58 -6.44 -2.59
C ALA A 100 -8.74 -7.35 -2.14
N GLY A 101 -9.96 -6.96 -2.48
CA GLY A 101 -11.12 -7.81 -2.32
C GLY A 101 -11.03 -9.07 -3.18
N LYS A 102 -11.73 -10.13 -2.77
CA LYS A 102 -11.82 -11.37 -3.55
C LYS A 102 -12.76 -11.21 -4.75
N ALA A 103 -12.70 -12.19 -5.66
CA ALA A 103 -13.58 -12.35 -6.82
C ALA A 103 -13.47 -11.24 -7.87
N GLY A 104 -12.25 -10.78 -8.18
CA GLY A 104 -11.98 -9.83 -9.27
C GLY A 104 -12.50 -8.42 -9.01
N LYS A 105 -12.88 -8.11 -7.77
CA LYS A 105 -13.35 -6.78 -7.37
C LYS A 105 -12.16 -5.87 -7.11
N LYS A 106 -12.14 -4.69 -7.74
CA LYS A 106 -11.04 -3.71 -7.66
C LYS A 106 -10.95 -2.95 -6.33
N TRP A 107 -11.87 -3.19 -5.41
CA TRP A 107 -11.92 -2.54 -4.09
C TRP A 107 -10.88 -3.08 -3.10
N VAL A 108 -10.52 -2.26 -2.11
CA VAL A 108 -9.61 -2.64 -1.01
C VAL A 108 -10.38 -3.08 0.24
N VAL A 109 -9.76 -3.96 1.03
CA VAL A 109 -10.29 -4.47 2.30
C VAL A 109 -9.21 -4.43 3.38
N ASN A 110 -9.63 -4.56 4.64
CA ASN A 110 -8.72 -4.57 5.77
C ASN A 110 -7.64 -5.65 5.63
N MET A 111 -6.40 -5.24 5.87
CA MET A 111 -5.29 -6.16 6.09
C MET A 111 -5.53 -6.99 7.36
N ARG A 112 -5.21 -8.28 7.30
CA ARG A 112 -5.50 -9.30 8.31
C ARG A 112 -4.23 -9.70 9.05
N GLY A 113 -3.94 -8.97 10.13
CA GLY A 113 -2.97 -9.35 11.16
C GLY A 113 -1.59 -9.78 10.62
N ARG A 114 -0.96 -10.75 11.31
CA ARG A 114 0.42 -11.17 11.05
C ARG A 114 0.63 -11.78 9.67
N ARG A 115 -0.32 -12.58 9.18
CA ARG A 115 -0.19 -13.26 7.88
C ARG A 115 -0.05 -12.26 6.73
N ASP A 116 -0.86 -11.22 6.76
CA ASP A 116 -0.80 -10.20 5.70
C ASP A 116 0.45 -9.36 5.79
N ALA A 117 0.94 -9.08 6.99
CA ALA A 117 2.22 -8.43 7.16
C ALA A 117 3.35 -9.25 6.51
N THR A 118 3.38 -10.57 6.76
CA THR A 118 4.41 -11.45 6.17
C THR A 118 4.30 -11.59 4.66
N LEU A 119 3.10 -11.46 4.08
CA LEU A 119 2.92 -11.52 2.62
C LEU A 119 3.16 -10.17 1.94
N ALA A 120 3.01 -9.06 2.67
CA ALA A 120 3.25 -7.73 2.16
C ALA A 120 4.73 -7.33 2.22
N ASP A 121 5.45 -7.81 3.25
CA ASP A 121 6.91 -7.70 3.38
C ASP A 121 7.59 -8.64 2.38
#